data_AF-A0A1D7VV67-F1
#
_entry.id   AF-A0A1D7VV67-F1
#
_cell.length_a   1.000
_cell.length_b   1.000
_cell.length_c   1.000
_cell.angle_alpha   90.00
_cell.angle_beta   90.00
_cell.angle_gamma   90.00
#
_symmetry.space_group_name_H-M   'P 1'
#
loop_
_entity.id
_entity.type
_entity.pdbx_description
1 polymer ?
#
loop_
_entity_poly.entity_id
_entity_poly.type
_entity_poly.pdbx_seq_one_letter_code
_entity_poly.pdbx_strand_id
1 'polypeptide(L)'
;MDRSILLVATIGMVARQYDFPSKKVWTDVLDDRPYALLGLICVIGVFGAFTPFQSYAGRKKVERRSAVRQQVLTHFGKMLAVARQAQPPIETGDLGLHIWRIRRSLRHPLHGYLQRAATYRLGSTPTTRSFAPTKGVGVVGLCWKRNEEVSIDVQELASRLTDQATFDAHRDREGADAVMGFTWTDFQRVAHRGAVFASPIRGGGGDFIGCVSIDARHGHDSMNVDDFWHEVNSLCSRLGHDDLDHL
;
A
#
# COMPACT_ATOMS: atom_id res chain seq x y z
N MET A 1 5.11 -6.11 -22.33
CA MET A 1 5.35 -6.31 -23.77
C MET A 1 6.53 -7.26 -23.92
N ASP A 2 6.42 -8.25 -24.80
CA ASP A 2 7.16 -9.51 -24.66
C ASP A 2 8.49 -9.51 -25.43
N ARG A 3 9.62 -9.55 -24.70
CA ARG A 3 10.99 -9.56 -25.27
C ARG A 3 11.25 -10.78 -26.14
N SER A 4 10.45 -11.83 -25.97
CA SER A 4 10.44 -13.04 -26.79
C SER A 4 10.18 -12.74 -28.27
N ILE A 5 9.32 -11.77 -28.60
CA ILE A 5 8.95 -11.43 -29.98
C ILE A 5 10.13 -10.81 -30.73
N LEU A 6 10.85 -9.88 -30.08
CA LEU A 6 12.06 -9.26 -30.61
C LEU A 6 13.17 -10.29 -30.81
N LEU A 7 13.35 -11.19 -29.84
CA LEU A 7 14.35 -12.26 -29.91
C LEU A 7 14.04 -13.23 -31.06
N VAL A 8 12.80 -13.70 -31.17
CA VAL A 8 12.37 -14.63 -32.24
C VAL A 8 12.50 -13.98 -33.61
N ALA A 9 12.11 -12.71 -33.76
CA ALA A 9 12.29 -11.98 -35.02
C ALA A 9 13.77 -11.82 -35.37
N THR A 10 14.61 -11.46 -34.40
CA THR A 10 16.07 -11.30 -34.62
C THR A 10 16.72 -12.63 -35.00
N ILE A 11 16.40 -13.71 -34.28
CA ILE A 11 16.86 -15.07 -34.59
C ILE A 11 16.38 -15.47 -35.99
N GLY A 12 15.14 -15.16 -36.37
CA GLY A 12 14.61 -15.41 -37.71
C GLY A 12 15.37 -14.67 -38.82
N MET A 13 15.73 -13.40 -38.62
CA MET A 13 16.58 -12.66 -39.58
C MET A 13 17.97 -13.27 -39.70
N VAL A 14 18.61 -13.57 -38.57
CA VAL A 14 19.97 -14.13 -38.54
C VAL A 14 19.98 -15.54 -39.16
N ALA A 15 19.01 -16.38 -38.82
CA ALA A 15 18.89 -17.71 -39.39
C ALA A 15 18.69 -17.67 -40.91
N ARG A 16 17.92 -16.71 -41.43
CA ARG A 16 17.82 -16.47 -42.89
C ARG A 16 19.14 -15.98 -43.49
N GLN A 17 19.81 -15.02 -42.86
CA GLN A 17 21.06 -14.45 -43.37
C GLN A 17 22.17 -15.50 -43.52
N TYR A 18 22.18 -16.50 -42.64
CA TYR A 18 23.13 -17.62 -42.67
C TYR A 18 22.55 -18.89 -43.30
N ASP A 19 21.39 -18.81 -43.95
CA ASP A 19 20.69 -19.93 -44.60
C ASP A 19 20.48 -21.15 -43.70
N PHE A 20 20.35 -20.92 -42.39
CA PHE A 20 20.11 -21.95 -41.40
C PHE A 20 18.59 -22.15 -41.22
N PRO A 21 18.03 -23.37 -41.29
CA PRO A 21 18.72 -24.65 -41.39
C PRO A 21 19.08 -25.07 -42.84
N SER A 22 18.42 -24.53 -43.87
CA SER A 22 18.88 -24.65 -45.27
C SER A 22 18.26 -23.58 -46.19
N LYS A 23 18.93 -23.25 -47.31
CA LYS A 23 18.41 -22.36 -48.37
C LYS A 23 17.02 -22.75 -48.90
N LYS A 24 16.76 -24.07 -49.00
CA LYS A 24 15.52 -24.62 -49.55
C LYS A 24 14.30 -24.30 -48.67
N VAL A 25 14.48 -24.37 -47.35
CA VAL A 25 13.43 -24.03 -46.37
C VAL A 25 13.02 -22.56 -46.48
N TRP A 26 13.99 -21.65 -46.69
CA TRP A 26 13.71 -20.23 -46.79
C TRP A 26 13.10 -19.82 -48.13
N THR A 27 13.50 -20.46 -49.22
CA THR A 27 12.92 -20.25 -50.56
C THR A 27 11.48 -20.76 -50.61
N ASP A 28 11.21 -21.98 -50.15
CA ASP A 28 9.84 -22.54 -50.08
C ASP A 28 8.88 -21.73 -49.19
N VAL A 29 9.39 -21.05 -48.14
CA VAL A 29 8.55 -20.29 -47.18
C VAL A 29 8.38 -18.81 -47.55
N LEU A 30 9.36 -18.18 -48.23
CA LEU A 30 9.36 -16.72 -48.48
C LEU A 30 9.22 -16.31 -49.94
N ASP A 31 9.47 -17.18 -50.92
CA ASP A 31 9.30 -16.81 -52.33
C ASP A 31 7.82 -16.52 -52.66
N ASP A 32 6.88 -17.19 -51.99
CA ASP A 32 5.44 -16.95 -52.13
C ASP A 32 4.91 -15.75 -51.32
N ARG A 33 5.74 -15.15 -50.44
CA ARG A 33 5.32 -14.07 -49.51
C ARG A 33 6.41 -13.01 -49.29
N PRO A 34 6.69 -12.16 -50.29
CA PRO A 34 7.72 -11.11 -50.20
C PRO A 34 7.47 -10.11 -49.06
N TYR A 35 6.22 -9.93 -48.64
CA TYR A 35 5.84 -9.04 -47.54
C TYR A 35 6.23 -9.55 -46.14
N ALA A 36 6.54 -10.83 -45.97
CA ALA A 36 6.88 -11.40 -44.66
C ALA A 36 8.22 -10.86 -44.13
N LEU A 37 9.19 -10.61 -45.03
CA LEU A 37 10.48 -10.02 -44.67
C LEU A 37 10.33 -8.54 -44.26
N LEU A 38 9.54 -7.78 -45.02
CA LEU A 38 9.19 -6.40 -44.66
C LEU A 38 8.46 -6.34 -43.33
N GLY A 39 7.51 -7.26 -43.08
CA GLY A 39 6.81 -7.37 -41.81
C GLY A 39 7.75 -7.62 -40.64
N LEU A 40 8.75 -8.49 -40.81
CA LEU A 40 9.70 -8.83 -39.76
C LEU A 40 10.69 -7.70 -39.47
N ILE A 41 11.14 -6.97 -40.50
CA ILE A 41 11.92 -5.73 -40.35
C ILE A 41 11.09 -4.64 -39.66
N CYS A 42 9.81 -4.47 -40.04
CA CYS A 42 8.91 -3.52 -39.38
C CYS A 42 8.69 -3.87 -37.91
N VAL A 43 8.52 -5.16 -37.57
CA VAL A 43 8.42 -5.62 -36.18
C VAL A 43 9.71 -5.28 -35.42
N ILE A 44 10.89 -5.59 -35.95
CA ILE A 44 12.16 -5.27 -35.28
C ILE A 44 12.35 -3.76 -35.13
N GLY A 45 12.05 -2.97 -36.16
CA GLY A 45 12.16 -1.51 -36.15
C GLY A 45 11.21 -0.87 -35.16
N VAL A 46 9.93 -1.26 -35.16
CA VAL A 46 8.93 -0.76 -34.21
C VAL A 46 9.32 -1.17 -32.79
N PHE A 47 9.52 -2.46 -32.52
CA PHE A 47 9.82 -2.89 -31.15
C PHE A 47 11.18 -2.37 -30.67
N GLY A 48 12.19 -2.31 -31.53
CA GLY A 48 13.49 -1.70 -31.23
C GLY A 48 13.37 -0.21 -30.88
N ALA A 49 12.61 0.56 -31.66
CA ALA A 49 12.38 1.98 -31.40
C ALA A 49 11.57 2.24 -30.10
N PHE A 50 10.67 1.33 -29.72
CA PHE A 50 9.87 1.44 -28.50
C PHE A 50 10.55 0.87 -27.22
N THR A 51 11.65 0.12 -27.36
CA THR A 51 12.39 -0.46 -26.20
C THR A 51 13.00 0.60 -25.25
N PRO A 52 13.59 1.71 -25.75
CA PRO A 52 14.08 2.80 -24.90
C PRO A 52 12.97 3.44 -24.07
N PHE A 53 11.79 3.68 -24.66
CA PHE A 53 10.63 4.25 -23.96
C PHE A 53 10.11 3.35 -22.84
N GLN A 54 10.10 2.03 -23.05
CA GLN A 54 9.73 1.06 -22.00
C GLN A 54 10.75 1.05 -20.85
N SER A 55 12.04 1.08 -21.20
CA SER A 55 13.13 1.11 -20.23
C SER A 55 13.11 2.40 -19.42
N TYR A 56 12.81 3.53 -20.07
CA TYR A 56 12.63 4.83 -19.42
C TYR A 56 11.40 4.85 -18.51
N ALA A 57 10.26 4.36 -18.97
CA ALA A 57 9.05 4.26 -18.14
C ALA A 57 9.26 3.32 -16.92
N GLY A 58 9.99 2.22 -17.11
CA GLY A 58 10.38 1.31 -16.03
C GLY A 58 11.30 1.97 -15.02
N ARG A 59 12.34 2.68 -15.47
CA ARG A 59 13.24 3.45 -14.61
C ARG A 59 12.49 4.52 -13.82
N LYS A 60 11.67 5.33 -14.49
CA LYS A 60 10.85 6.38 -13.84
C LYS A 60 9.95 5.80 -12.75
N LYS A 61 9.36 4.61 -12.97
CA LYS A 61 8.55 3.93 -11.95
C LYS A 61 9.38 3.45 -10.75
N VAL A 62 10.58 2.92 -10.99
CA VAL A 62 11.49 2.49 -9.92
C VAL A 62 12.02 3.68 -9.13
N GLU A 63 12.43 4.75 -9.80
CA GLU A 63 12.85 6.01 -9.18
C GLU A 63 11.75 6.60 -8.32
N ARG A 64 10.51 6.65 -8.82
CA ARG A 64 9.36 7.13 -8.05
C ARG A 64 9.08 6.26 -6.83
N ARG A 65 9.09 4.94 -6.97
CA ARG A 65 8.98 4.00 -5.83
C ARG A 65 10.05 4.24 -4.77
N SER A 66 11.29 4.46 -5.19
CA SER A 66 12.39 4.74 -4.26
C SER A 66 12.18 6.08 -3.55
N ALA A 67 11.77 7.11 -4.29
CA ALA A 67 11.49 8.43 -3.72
C ALA A 67 10.35 8.37 -2.70
N VAL A 68 9.24 7.72 -3.02
CA VAL A 68 8.11 7.51 -2.10
C VAL A 68 8.58 6.76 -0.86
N ARG A 69 9.30 5.65 -1.02
CA ARG A 69 9.84 4.89 0.12
C ARG A 69 10.73 5.74 1.01
N GLN A 70 11.61 6.55 0.43
CA GLN A 70 12.49 7.44 1.18
C GLN A 70 11.68 8.47 1.97
N GLN A 71 10.65 9.05 1.37
CA GLN A 71 9.74 9.98 2.06
C GLN A 71 9.02 9.32 3.22
N VAL A 72 8.46 8.11 3.03
CA VAL A 72 7.82 7.37 4.13
C VAL A 72 8.82 7.14 5.27
N LEU A 73 10.04 6.71 4.95
CA LEU A 73 11.07 6.46 5.97
C LEU A 73 11.51 7.74 6.69
N THR A 74 11.60 8.87 5.99
CA THR A 74 11.92 10.18 6.61
C THR A 74 10.84 10.60 7.60
N HIS A 75 9.56 10.58 7.19
CA HIS A 75 8.46 10.92 8.09
C HIS A 75 8.33 9.94 9.25
N PHE A 76 8.49 8.64 8.99
CA PHE A 76 8.49 7.61 10.03
C PHE A 76 9.65 7.82 11.04
N GLY A 77 10.84 8.18 10.56
CA GLY A 77 11.98 8.51 11.43
C GLY A 77 11.70 9.70 12.36
N LYS A 78 10.99 10.71 11.88
CA LYS A 78 10.57 11.85 12.71
C LYS A 78 9.48 11.47 13.71
N MET A 79 8.49 10.66 13.31
CA MET A 79 7.49 10.12 14.23
C MET A 79 8.15 9.31 15.36
N LEU A 80 9.16 8.50 15.03
CA LEU A 80 9.95 7.76 16.02
C LEU A 80 10.69 8.70 16.96
N ALA A 81 11.20 9.84 16.48
CA ALA A 81 11.86 10.83 17.32
C ALA A 81 10.87 11.46 18.33
N VAL A 82 9.65 11.78 17.91
CA VAL A 82 8.58 12.25 18.80
C VAL A 82 8.19 11.16 19.80
N ALA A 83 7.97 9.92 19.34
CA ALA A 83 7.61 8.79 20.21
C ALA A 83 8.68 8.46 21.26
N ARG A 84 9.97 8.71 20.97
CA ARG A 84 11.05 8.55 21.96
C ARG A 84 11.10 9.64 23.02
N GLN A 85 10.50 10.81 22.76
CA GLN A 85 10.41 11.92 23.72
C GLN A 85 9.17 11.81 24.61
N ALA A 86 8.22 10.92 24.27
CA ALA A 86 7.05 10.60 25.08
C ALA A 86 7.45 10.13 26.50
N GLN A 87 6.55 10.30 27.46
CA GLN A 87 6.71 9.78 28.83
C GLN A 87 5.55 8.82 29.15
N PRO A 88 5.82 7.53 29.43
CA PRO A 88 7.10 6.85 29.29
C PRO A 88 7.56 6.77 27.82
N PRO A 89 8.88 6.71 27.55
CA PRO A 89 9.40 6.59 26.20
C PRO A 89 8.88 5.34 25.51
N ILE A 90 8.49 5.48 24.24
CA ILE A 90 8.08 4.34 23.43
C ILE A 90 9.32 3.72 22.80
N GLU A 91 9.46 2.41 22.95
CA GLU A 91 10.54 1.67 22.33
C GLU A 91 10.45 1.81 20.81
N THR A 92 11.56 2.16 20.17
CA THR A 92 11.66 2.34 18.72
C THR A 92 11.16 1.11 17.93
N GLY A 93 11.30 -0.09 18.50
CA GLY A 93 10.82 -1.34 17.89
C GLY A 93 9.31 -1.56 17.98
N ASP A 94 8.62 -0.80 18.81
CA ASP A 94 7.19 -0.96 19.09
C ASP A 94 6.30 -0.17 18.14
N LEU A 95 6.77 0.99 17.68
CA LEU A 95 6.03 1.82 16.72
C LEU A 95 5.94 1.12 15.36
N GLY A 96 4.71 0.88 14.92
CA GLY A 96 4.39 0.36 13.58
C GLY A 96 3.70 1.41 12.75
N LEU A 97 4.16 1.63 11.51
CA LEU A 97 3.46 2.42 10.50
C LEU A 97 2.90 1.50 9.43
N HIS A 98 1.63 1.68 9.11
CA HIS A 98 0.92 0.93 8.09
C HIS A 98 0.26 1.88 7.10
N ILE A 99 0.41 1.59 5.82
CA ILE A 99 -0.26 2.34 4.76
C ILE A 99 -1.36 1.46 4.19
N TRP A 100 -2.56 2.02 4.10
CA TRP A 100 -3.78 1.34 3.66
C TRP A 100 -4.33 2.02 2.42
N ARG A 101 -4.90 1.22 1.53
CA ARG A 101 -5.61 1.71 0.33
C ARG A 101 -6.94 1.01 0.21
N ILE A 102 -7.92 1.69 -0.37
CA ILE A 102 -9.19 1.04 -0.72
C ILE A 102 -8.96 0.04 -1.85
N ARG A 103 -9.52 -1.15 -1.69
CA ARG A 103 -9.66 -2.16 -2.75
C ARG A 103 -11.10 -2.65 -2.78
N ARG A 104 -11.57 -3.02 -3.97
CA ARG A 104 -12.88 -3.67 -4.16
C ARG A 104 -12.66 -5.17 -4.39
N SER A 105 -13.61 -5.97 -3.93
CA SER A 105 -13.68 -7.40 -4.20
C SER A 105 -15.12 -7.79 -4.53
N LEU A 106 -15.33 -9.02 -5.00
CA LEU A 106 -16.67 -9.54 -5.24
C LEU A 106 -17.54 -9.54 -3.99
N ARG A 107 -16.95 -9.69 -2.79
CA ARG A 107 -17.67 -9.62 -1.51
C ARG A 107 -18.01 -8.19 -1.07
N HIS A 108 -17.22 -7.20 -1.51
CA HIS A 108 -17.40 -5.79 -1.15
C HIS A 108 -17.33 -4.91 -2.43
N PRO A 109 -18.35 -4.97 -3.30
CA PRO A 109 -18.29 -4.33 -4.61
C PRO A 109 -18.47 -2.81 -4.56
N LEU A 110 -19.29 -2.30 -3.63
CA LEU A 110 -19.63 -0.86 -3.55
C LEU A 110 -18.52 -0.06 -2.87
N HIS A 111 -18.36 -0.27 -1.57
CA HIS A 111 -17.42 0.49 -0.75
C HIS A 111 -16.03 -0.12 -0.74
N GLY A 112 -15.91 -1.45 -0.91
CA GLY A 112 -14.63 -2.14 -0.81
C GLY A 112 -14.20 -2.41 0.63
N TYR A 113 -12.89 -2.60 0.81
CA TYR A 113 -12.21 -2.84 2.07
C TYR A 113 -10.82 -2.20 2.03
N LEU A 114 -10.22 -1.97 3.18
CA LEU A 114 -8.84 -1.50 3.27
C LEU A 114 -7.86 -2.65 3.12
N GLN A 115 -6.99 -2.56 2.13
CA GLN A 115 -5.85 -3.45 1.97
C GLN A 115 -4.59 -2.73 2.46
N ARG A 116 -3.82 -3.40 3.32
CA ARG A 116 -2.50 -2.94 3.71
C ARG A 116 -1.57 -2.97 2.50
N ALA A 117 -1.14 -1.80 2.04
CA ALA A 117 -0.21 -1.61 0.92
C ALA A 117 1.24 -1.74 1.37
N ALA A 118 1.57 -1.20 2.54
CA ALA A 118 2.93 -1.23 3.09
C ALA A 118 2.92 -1.31 4.62
N THR A 119 4.04 -1.77 5.20
CA THR A 119 4.28 -1.81 6.64
C THR A 119 5.72 -1.45 6.91
N TYR A 120 5.93 -0.51 7.83
CA TYR A 120 7.23 -0.07 8.29
C TYR A 120 7.27 -0.23 9.80
N ARG A 121 8.24 -1.00 10.28
CA ARG A 121 8.41 -1.32 11.70
C ARG A 121 9.86 -1.70 11.94
N LEU A 122 10.37 -1.40 13.13
CA LEU A 122 11.76 -1.73 13.49
C LEU A 122 11.86 -2.96 14.40
N GLY A 123 10.80 -3.32 15.12
CA GLY A 123 10.72 -4.58 15.87
C GLY A 123 9.99 -5.69 15.10
N SER A 124 10.03 -6.92 15.59
CA SER A 124 9.39 -8.10 14.98
C SER A 124 8.08 -8.54 15.64
N THR A 125 7.73 -7.98 16.81
CA THR A 125 6.57 -8.36 17.61
C THR A 125 5.64 -7.18 17.91
N PRO A 126 4.30 -7.34 17.86
CA PRO A 126 3.57 -8.56 17.49
C PRO A 126 3.53 -8.75 15.96
N THR A 127 3.57 -10.00 15.48
CA THR A 127 3.47 -10.32 14.05
C THR A 127 2.26 -9.65 13.41
N THR A 128 2.48 -8.97 12.28
CA THR A 128 1.43 -8.24 11.59
C THR A 128 0.42 -9.22 11.01
N ARG A 129 -0.76 -9.34 11.63
CA ARG A 129 -1.83 -10.22 11.17
C ARG A 129 -2.46 -9.66 9.89
N SER A 130 -3.04 -10.56 9.10
CA SER A 130 -3.92 -10.19 7.99
C SER A 130 -5.16 -9.49 8.58
N PHE A 131 -5.40 -8.27 8.14
CA PHE A 131 -6.53 -7.46 8.57
C PHE A 131 -6.99 -6.68 7.34
N ALA A 132 -8.29 -6.75 7.05
CA ALA A 132 -8.90 -6.18 5.85
C ALA A 132 -10.23 -5.51 6.22
N PRO A 133 -10.19 -4.42 7.00
CA PRO A 133 -11.38 -3.81 7.56
C PRO A 133 -12.23 -3.13 6.50
N THR A 134 -13.55 -3.17 6.69
CA THR A 134 -14.51 -2.35 5.95
C THR A 134 -14.66 -0.98 6.59
N LYS A 135 -15.36 -0.07 5.91
CA LYS A 135 -15.68 1.27 6.42
C LYS A 135 -16.37 1.15 7.79
N GLY A 136 -15.87 1.89 8.78
CA GLY A 136 -16.36 1.89 10.17
C GLY A 136 -15.73 0.85 11.11
N VAL A 137 -14.89 -0.08 10.63
CA VAL A 137 -14.30 -1.15 11.45
C VAL A 137 -12.83 -0.87 11.80
N GLY A 138 -12.52 -0.85 13.09
CA GLY A 138 -11.23 -0.44 13.63
C GLY A 138 -10.94 1.05 13.45
N VAL A 139 -9.84 1.54 14.04
CA VAL A 139 -9.42 2.95 13.92
C VAL A 139 -9.29 3.39 12.46
N VAL A 140 -8.73 2.53 11.60
CA VAL A 140 -8.61 2.81 10.15
C VAL A 140 -9.96 2.84 9.43
N GLY A 141 -10.91 2.01 9.84
CA GLY A 141 -12.27 2.03 9.29
C GLY A 141 -13.05 3.25 9.78
N LEU A 142 -12.85 3.68 11.03
CA LEU A 142 -13.42 4.93 11.55
C LEU A 142 -12.85 6.15 10.82
N CYS A 143 -11.54 6.18 10.59
CA CYS A 143 -10.87 7.20 9.77
C CYS A 143 -11.48 7.25 8.36
N TRP A 144 -11.74 6.09 7.74
CA TRP A 144 -12.49 6.03 6.48
C TRP A 144 -13.95 6.48 6.59
N LYS A 145 -14.62 6.16 7.70
CA LYS A 145 -16.02 6.55 7.94
C LYS A 145 -16.17 8.06 7.99
N ARG A 146 -15.28 8.73 8.72
CA ARG A 146 -15.31 10.17 9.03
C ARG A 146 -14.53 11.00 8.01
N ASN A 147 -13.60 10.39 7.27
CA ASN A 147 -12.61 11.09 6.45
C ASN A 147 -11.84 12.14 7.26
N GLU A 148 -11.45 11.78 8.48
CA GLU A 148 -10.82 12.62 9.49
C GLU A 148 -9.75 11.83 10.25
N GLU A 149 -8.88 12.55 10.96
CA GLU A 149 -7.92 12.01 11.91
C GLU A 149 -8.65 11.31 13.06
N VAL A 150 -8.20 10.11 13.41
CA VAL A 150 -8.76 9.33 14.52
C VAL A 150 -7.62 8.78 15.36
N SER A 151 -7.64 9.03 16.66
CA SER A 151 -6.81 8.34 17.64
C SER A 151 -7.67 7.68 18.70
N ILE A 152 -7.27 6.49 19.11
CA ILE A 152 -7.94 5.73 20.17
C ILE A 152 -6.88 5.18 21.12
N ASP A 153 -7.06 5.44 22.41
CA ASP A 153 -6.41 4.70 23.48
C ASP A 153 -7.13 3.37 23.68
N VAL A 154 -6.64 2.35 22.98
CA VAL A 154 -7.17 1.00 23.05
C VAL A 154 -6.77 0.34 24.37
N GLN A 155 -5.67 0.75 25.00
CA GLN A 155 -5.27 0.27 26.32
C GLN A 155 -6.27 0.70 27.40
N GLU A 156 -6.65 1.97 27.42
CA GLU A 156 -7.68 2.50 28.33
C GLU A 156 -9.07 1.92 28.01
N LEU A 157 -9.39 1.71 26.74
CA LEU A 157 -10.64 1.08 26.38
C LEU A 157 -10.68 -0.40 26.83
N ALA A 158 -9.59 -1.15 26.63
CA ALA A 158 -9.49 -2.55 27.04
C ALA A 158 -9.48 -2.73 28.57
N SER A 159 -8.95 -1.76 29.32
CA SER A 159 -9.00 -1.81 30.79
C SER A 159 -10.40 -1.62 31.35
N ARG A 160 -11.28 -0.92 30.61
CA ARG A 160 -12.70 -0.71 30.97
C ARG A 160 -13.62 -1.81 30.46
N LEU A 161 -13.34 -2.34 29.26
CA LEU A 161 -14.17 -3.35 28.60
C LEU A 161 -13.59 -4.75 28.81
N THR A 162 -13.65 -5.24 30.05
CA THR A 162 -12.99 -6.48 30.48
C THR A 162 -13.68 -7.76 30.04
N ASP A 163 -14.99 -7.69 29.77
CA ASP A 163 -15.83 -8.83 29.39
C ASP A 163 -16.88 -8.44 28.35
N GLN A 164 -17.51 -9.45 27.76
CA GLN A 164 -18.49 -9.26 26.69
C GLN A 164 -19.72 -8.45 27.14
N ALA A 165 -20.20 -8.65 28.36
CA ALA A 165 -21.40 -7.95 28.84
C ALA A 165 -21.11 -6.45 28.99
N THR A 166 -19.94 -6.11 29.55
CA THR A 166 -19.48 -4.72 29.67
C THR A 166 -19.25 -4.08 28.30
N PHE A 167 -18.67 -4.83 27.36
CA PHE A 167 -18.49 -4.39 25.98
C PHE A 167 -19.82 -4.10 25.27
N ASP A 168 -20.76 -5.05 25.31
CA ASP A 168 -22.06 -4.92 24.66
C ASP A 168 -22.86 -3.78 25.28
N ALA A 169 -22.87 -3.64 26.61
CA ALA A 169 -23.51 -2.51 27.30
C ALA A 169 -22.91 -1.15 26.90
N HIS A 170 -21.58 -1.06 26.77
CA HIS A 170 -20.91 0.16 26.33
C HIS A 170 -21.25 0.49 24.87
N ARG A 171 -21.23 -0.52 23.98
CA ARG A 171 -21.60 -0.38 22.57
C ARG A 171 -23.04 0.07 22.41
N ASP A 172 -23.96 -0.49 23.19
CA ASP A 172 -25.39 -0.19 23.06
C ASP A 172 -25.70 1.23 23.60
N ARG A 173 -24.92 1.72 24.56
CA ARG A 173 -25.07 3.07 25.12
C ARG A 173 -24.41 4.17 24.27
N GLU A 174 -23.17 3.97 23.83
CA GLU A 174 -22.36 4.98 23.14
C GLU A 174 -22.36 4.81 21.61
N GLY A 175 -22.89 3.70 21.12
CA GLY A 175 -22.93 3.32 19.72
C GLY A 175 -21.73 2.48 19.26
N ALA A 176 -21.84 1.92 18.05
CA ALA A 176 -20.83 1.02 17.49
C ALA A 176 -19.44 1.67 17.35
N ASP A 177 -19.36 2.96 17.05
CA ASP A 177 -18.08 3.65 16.86
C ASP A 177 -17.26 3.75 18.15
N ALA A 178 -17.89 3.73 19.33
CA ALA A 178 -17.20 3.79 20.63
C ALA A 178 -16.34 2.54 20.88
N VAL A 179 -16.72 1.41 20.27
CA VAL A 179 -15.94 0.17 20.26
C VAL A 179 -15.26 -0.08 18.91
N MET A 180 -15.02 1.00 18.15
CA MET A 180 -14.40 0.97 16.82
C MET A 180 -15.13 0.08 15.81
N GLY A 181 -16.45 -0.08 15.95
CA GLY A 181 -17.25 -0.95 15.09
C GLY A 181 -16.90 -2.44 15.19
N PHE A 182 -16.17 -2.85 16.23
CA PHE A 182 -15.79 -4.25 16.43
C PHE A 182 -16.92 -5.08 17.05
N THR A 183 -16.88 -6.37 16.76
CA THR A 183 -17.51 -7.38 17.62
C THR A 183 -16.63 -7.61 18.86
N TRP A 184 -17.17 -8.21 19.93
CA TRP A 184 -16.36 -8.57 21.09
C TRP A 184 -15.15 -9.45 20.71
N THR A 185 -15.35 -10.44 19.84
CA THR A 185 -14.28 -11.32 19.36
C THR A 185 -13.19 -10.55 18.59
N ASP A 186 -13.56 -9.56 17.78
CA ASP A 186 -12.58 -8.74 17.06
C ASP A 186 -11.86 -7.77 18.00
N PHE A 187 -12.58 -7.19 18.96
CA PHE A 187 -12.02 -6.31 19.98
C PHE A 187 -10.92 -7.02 20.78
N GLN A 188 -11.19 -8.23 21.28
CA GLN A 188 -10.19 -9.03 22.00
C GLN A 188 -8.94 -9.32 21.15
N ARG A 189 -9.09 -9.46 19.83
CA ARG A 189 -7.95 -9.69 18.93
C ARG A 189 -7.05 -8.48 18.79
N VAL A 190 -7.54 -7.27 19.02
CA VAL A 190 -6.79 -6.01 18.85
C VAL A 190 -6.50 -5.28 20.15
N ALA A 191 -7.10 -5.69 21.28
CA ALA A 191 -6.91 -5.09 22.60
C ALA A 191 -5.45 -5.04 23.09
N HIS A 192 -4.56 -5.82 22.47
CA HIS A 192 -3.11 -5.77 22.74
C HIS A 192 -2.38 -4.60 22.07
N ARG A 193 -3.04 -3.89 21.14
CA ARG A 193 -2.57 -2.61 20.60
C ARG A 193 -2.96 -1.57 21.64
N GLY A 194 -2.03 -0.78 22.15
CA GLY A 194 -2.36 0.17 23.20
C GLY A 194 -2.80 1.51 22.64
N ALA A 195 -1.99 2.08 21.75
CA ALA A 195 -2.26 3.36 21.12
C ALA A 195 -2.38 3.16 19.61
N VAL A 196 -3.46 3.65 18.99
CA VAL A 196 -3.67 3.54 17.54
C VAL A 196 -4.14 4.88 16.98
N PHE A 197 -3.43 5.35 15.96
CA PHE A 197 -3.69 6.60 15.24
C PHE A 197 -3.96 6.27 13.77
N ALA A 198 -4.83 7.04 13.13
CA ALA A 198 -5.03 6.99 11.69
C ALA A 198 -5.31 8.39 11.14
N SER A 199 -4.73 8.68 9.98
CA SER A 199 -4.99 9.90 9.22
C SER A 199 -5.34 9.56 7.77
N PRO A 200 -6.34 10.22 7.18
CA PRO A 200 -6.82 9.90 5.85
C PRO A 200 -5.85 10.40 4.77
N ILE A 201 -5.59 9.53 3.80
CA ILE A 201 -4.98 9.90 2.53
C ILE A 201 -6.15 10.30 1.62
N ARG A 202 -6.19 11.58 1.25
CA ARG A 202 -7.24 12.15 0.40
C ARG A 202 -6.70 12.35 -1.02
N GLY A 203 -7.48 11.99 -2.03
CA GLY A 203 -7.16 12.26 -3.42
C GLY A 203 -7.42 13.72 -3.80
N GLY A 204 -7.21 14.08 -5.08
CA GLY A 204 -7.37 15.46 -5.55
C GLY A 204 -8.77 16.08 -5.35
N GLY A 205 -9.82 15.27 -5.24
CA GLY A 205 -11.18 15.72 -4.93
C GLY A 205 -11.53 15.77 -3.43
N GLY A 206 -10.58 15.49 -2.54
CA GLY A 206 -10.82 15.37 -1.10
C GLY A 206 -11.38 14.01 -0.67
N ASP A 207 -11.67 13.12 -1.62
CA ASP A 207 -12.15 11.77 -1.37
C ASP A 207 -11.13 10.92 -0.63
N PHE A 208 -11.59 10.12 0.33
CA PHE A 208 -10.76 9.14 1.00
C PHE A 208 -10.32 8.04 0.01
N ILE A 209 -9.02 7.89 -0.21
CA ILE A 209 -8.44 6.84 -1.07
C ILE A 209 -7.64 5.79 -0.27
N GLY A 210 -7.34 6.10 0.99
CA GLY A 210 -6.56 5.27 1.89
C GLY A 210 -6.32 5.99 3.22
N CYS A 211 -5.50 5.40 4.09
CA CYS A 211 -5.05 6.07 5.30
C CYS A 211 -3.64 5.60 5.68
N VAL A 212 -2.92 6.43 6.42
CA VAL A 212 -1.78 5.97 7.22
C VAL A 212 -2.31 5.66 8.60
N SER A 213 -1.90 4.53 9.17
CA SER A 213 -2.13 4.22 10.58
C SER A 213 -0.82 3.98 11.30
N ILE A 214 -0.78 4.36 12.56
CA ILE A 214 0.36 4.17 13.45
C ILE A 214 -0.15 3.45 14.70
N ASP A 215 0.55 2.40 15.13
CA ASP A 215 0.24 1.71 16.38
C ASP A 215 1.47 1.51 17.27
N ALA A 216 1.22 1.54 18.57
CA ALA A 216 2.16 1.22 19.64
C ALA A 216 1.43 0.43 20.75
N ARG A 217 2.17 -0.24 21.63
CA ARG A 217 1.61 -1.00 22.78
C ARG A 217 1.14 -0.10 23.92
N HIS A 218 1.58 1.15 23.98
CA HIS A 218 1.20 2.11 25.02
C HIS A 218 1.52 3.54 24.58
N GLY A 219 1.24 4.52 25.46
CA GLY A 219 1.68 5.90 25.30
C GLY A 219 0.83 6.74 24.35
N HIS A 220 -0.49 6.49 24.31
CA HIS A 220 -1.43 7.25 23.47
C HIS A 220 -1.33 8.75 23.75
N ASP A 221 -1.59 9.17 24.98
CA ASP A 221 -1.64 10.60 25.33
C ASP A 221 -0.30 11.31 25.09
N SER A 222 0.80 10.61 25.36
CA SER A 222 2.15 11.14 25.18
C SER A 222 2.55 11.30 23.70
N MET A 223 1.92 10.54 22.79
CA MET A 223 2.09 10.70 21.34
C MET A 223 1.02 11.58 20.71
N ASN A 224 -0.12 11.78 21.36
CA ASN A 224 -1.24 12.55 20.84
C ASN A 224 -0.98 14.06 20.96
N VAL A 225 0.06 14.51 20.25
CA VAL A 225 0.57 15.88 20.25
C VAL A 225 0.67 16.41 18.81
N ASP A 226 0.65 17.73 18.66
CA ASP A 226 0.62 18.40 17.36
C ASP A 226 1.80 18.00 16.45
N ASP A 227 3.00 17.87 17.00
CA ASP A 227 4.19 17.49 16.23
C ASP A 227 4.06 16.08 15.61
N PHE A 228 3.44 15.14 16.34
CA PHE A 228 3.19 13.80 15.83
C PHE A 228 2.17 13.84 14.68
N TRP A 229 1.04 14.52 14.90
CA TRP A 229 0.01 14.69 13.87
C TRP A 229 0.50 15.44 12.64
N HIS A 230 1.36 16.44 12.83
CA HIS A 230 1.97 17.19 11.74
C HIS A 230 2.74 16.26 10.80
N GLU A 231 3.55 15.35 11.34
CA GLU A 231 4.31 14.40 10.53
C GLU A 231 3.41 13.36 9.85
N VAL A 232 2.36 12.90 10.53
CA VAL A 232 1.39 11.94 9.96
C VAL A 232 0.59 12.57 8.82
N ASN A 233 0.07 13.77 9.03
CA ASN A 233 -0.73 14.49 8.05
C ASN A 233 0.12 14.96 6.86
N SER A 234 1.37 15.36 7.12
CA SER A 234 2.34 15.67 6.05
C SER A 234 2.60 14.47 5.15
N LEU A 235 2.77 13.27 5.73
CA LEU A 235 2.91 12.04 4.96
C LEU A 235 1.64 11.73 4.16
N CYS A 236 0.46 11.84 4.77
CA CYS A 236 -0.81 11.55 4.09
C CYS A 236 -1.05 12.49 2.91
N SER A 237 -0.77 13.79 3.08
CA SER A 237 -0.87 14.78 2.01
C SER A 237 0.02 14.43 0.82
N ARG A 238 1.29 14.03 1.07
CA ARG A 238 2.20 13.60 -0.01
C ARG A 238 1.70 12.36 -0.74
N LEU A 239 1.26 11.34 0.02
CA LEU A 239 0.73 10.10 -0.58
C LEU A 239 -0.52 10.33 -1.44
N GLY A 240 -1.32 11.36 -1.14
CA GLY A 240 -2.51 11.74 -1.89
C GLY A 240 -2.25 12.27 -3.31
N HIS A 241 -1.04 12.78 -3.58
CA HIS A 241 -0.65 13.34 -4.88
C HIS A 241 -0.04 12.27 -5.81
N ASP A 242 -0.79 11.18 -6.05
CA ASP A 242 -0.45 10.04 -6.93
C ASP A 242 0.66 9.09 -6.44
N ASP A 243 1.18 9.26 -5.23
CA ASP A 243 2.27 8.42 -4.72
C ASP A 243 1.81 7.11 -4.10
N LEU A 244 0.51 7.00 -3.73
CA LEU A 244 -0.09 5.77 -3.18
C LEU A 244 0.01 4.56 -4.13
N ASP A 245 -0.04 4.79 -5.45
CA ASP A 245 0.10 3.73 -6.47
C ASP A 245 1.57 3.28 -6.69
N HIS A 246 2.51 4.02 -6.09
CA HIS A 246 3.94 3.79 -6.16
C HIS A 246 4.53 3.23 -4.85
N LEU A 247 3.69 2.71 -3.96
CA LEU A 247 4.12 1.89 -2.82
C LEU A 247 4.51 0.45 -3.21
#